data_AF-A0A838HVR9-F1
#
_entry.id   AF-A0A838HVR9-F1
#
_cell.length_a   1.000
_cell.length_b   1.000
_cell.length_c   1.000
_cell.angle_alpha   90.00
_cell.angle_beta   90.00
_cell.angle_gamma   90.00
#
_symmetry.space_group_name_H-M   'P 1'
#
loop_
_entity.id
_entity.type
_entity.pdbx_description
1 polymer ?
#
loop_
_entity_poly.entity_id
_entity_poly.type
_entity_poly.pdbx_seq_one_letter_code
_entity_poly.pdbx_strand_id
1 'polypeptide(L)'
;MLEAGGGAAAAMLAAVLLNSRYLPMGVSVAPDLRGSPLRRLLVAQIVVDESWAVARTRDGVDAGRLLGAGLVLYLAWVAGTAAGLLLAGVLPEPQTLGLDAAFPALFLALLVAGVRNRAAPRLRSAAPAWRWRRPRCCPPAPPLLTAGLAALAVVGR
;
A
#
# COMPACT_ATOMS: atom_id res chain seq x y z
N MET A 1 13.51 -12.37 -3.16
CA MET A 1 14.62 -12.22 -2.20
C MET A 1 15.35 -13.53 -1.95
N LEU A 2 14.64 -14.64 -1.66
CA LEU A 2 15.26 -15.96 -1.46
C LEU A 2 15.96 -16.51 -2.73
N GLU A 3 15.40 -16.28 -3.93
CA GLU A 3 16.07 -16.67 -5.18
C GLU A 3 17.13 -15.69 -5.68
N ALA A 4 17.24 -14.49 -5.10
CA ALA A 4 18.13 -13.43 -5.56
C ALA A 4 19.43 -13.30 -4.72
N GLY A 5 19.77 -14.34 -3.94
CA GLY A 5 20.96 -14.35 -3.07
C GLY A 5 20.78 -13.68 -1.70
N GLY A 6 19.57 -13.22 -1.36
CA GLY A 6 19.24 -12.75 -0.02
C GLY A 6 18.88 -13.93 0.88
N GLY A 7 19.78 -14.31 1.79
CA GLY A 7 19.52 -15.42 2.73
C GLY A 7 18.24 -15.21 3.55
N ALA A 8 17.64 -16.31 4.02
CA ALA A 8 16.39 -16.29 4.79
C ALA A 8 16.40 -15.29 5.95
N ALA A 9 17.56 -15.10 6.60
CA ALA A 9 17.77 -14.11 7.65
C ALA A 9 17.51 -12.66 7.18
N ALA A 10 17.95 -12.29 5.97
CA ALA A 10 17.72 -10.96 5.42
C ALA A 10 16.23 -10.74 5.09
N ALA A 11 15.54 -11.76 4.58
CA ALA A 11 14.10 -11.70 4.34
C ALA A 11 13.30 -11.57 5.64
N MET A 12 13.67 -12.32 6.69
CA MET A 12 13.07 -12.20 8.02
C MET A 12 13.31 -10.81 8.61
N LEU A 13 14.53 -10.29 8.53
CA LEU A 13 14.85 -8.96 9.02
C LEU A 13 14.05 -7.88 8.28
N ALA A 14 13.96 -7.96 6.94
CA ALA A 14 13.15 -7.05 6.14
C ALA A 14 11.67 -7.13 6.53
N ALA A 15 11.13 -8.34 6.74
CA ALA A 15 9.77 -8.53 7.20
C ALA A 15 9.54 -7.92 8.60
N VAL A 16 10.43 -8.17 9.56
CA VAL A 16 10.34 -7.59 10.91
C VAL A 16 10.41 -6.07 10.88
N LEU A 17 11.37 -5.50 10.13
CA LEU A 17 11.51 -4.06 9.99
C LEU A 17 10.29 -3.43 9.32
N LEU A 18 9.74 -4.05 8.26
CA LEU A 18 8.53 -3.57 7.61
C LEU A 18 7.32 -3.62 8.55
N ASN A 19 7.22 -4.67 9.37
CA ASN A 19 6.12 -4.84 10.33
C ASN A 19 6.31 -4.04 11.64
N SER A 20 7.50 -3.48 11.89
CA SER A 20 7.76 -2.67 13.09
C SER A 20 6.83 -1.45 13.22
N ARG A 21 6.26 -0.98 12.10
CA ARG A 21 5.21 0.05 12.06
C ARG A 21 3.98 -0.28 12.92
N TYR A 22 3.70 -1.56 13.15
CA TYR A 22 2.60 -2.00 14.01
C TYR A 22 2.86 -1.73 15.50
N LEU A 23 4.11 -1.52 15.92
CA LEU A 23 4.44 -1.20 17.31
C LEU A 23 3.83 0.15 17.75
N PRO A 24 4.11 1.30 17.09
CA PRO A 24 3.50 2.58 17.47
C PRO A 24 1.98 2.58 17.27
N MET A 25 1.47 1.91 16.22
CA MET A 25 0.03 1.75 16.03
C MET A 25 -0.61 0.98 17.19
N GLY A 26 0.00 -0.13 17.61
CA GLY A 26 -0.45 -0.93 18.74
C GLY A 26 -0.50 -0.14 20.04
N VAL A 27 0.54 0.66 20.32
CA VAL A 27 0.57 1.56 21.49
C VAL A 27 -0.57 2.58 21.44
N SER A 28 -0.85 3.16 20.27
CA SER A 28 -1.92 4.16 20.13
C SER A 28 -3.33 3.59 20.27
N VAL A 29 -3.54 2.31 19.93
CA VAL A 29 -4.84 1.63 20.03
C VAL A 29 -5.00 0.89 21.36
N ALA A 30 -3.90 0.67 22.09
CA ALA A 30 -3.88 -0.07 23.36
C ALA A 30 -4.92 0.40 24.41
N PRO A 31 -5.17 1.72 24.60
CA PRO A 31 -6.19 2.19 25.55
C PRO A 31 -7.61 1.69 25.23
N ASP A 32 -7.90 1.48 23.94
CA ASP A 32 -9.22 1.07 23.43
C ASP A 32 -9.37 -0.46 23.32
N LEU A 33 -8.28 -1.21 23.43
CA LEU A 33 -8.24 -2.68 23.45
C LEU A 33 -8.67 -3.25 24.82
N ARG A 34 -9.91 -3.00 25.21
CA ARG A 34 -10.52 -3.53 26.45
C ARG A 34 -11.30 -4.84 26.21
N GLY A 35 -11.54 -5.61 27.26
CA GLY A 35 -12.37 -6.82 27.22
C GLY A 35 -11.58 -8.12 26.99
N SER A 36 -12.25 -9.14 26.44
CA SER A 36 -11.70 -10.50 26.34
C SER A 36 -10.49 -10.58 25.39
N PRO A 37 -9.58 -11.57 25.59
CA PRO A 37 -8.46 -11.81 24.67
C PRO A 37 -8.90 -11.99 23.22
N LEU A 38 -10.04 -12.65 23.00
CA LEU A 38 -10.61 -12.84 21.67
C LEU A 38 -11.04 -11.52 21.03
N ARG A 39 -11.72 -10.65 21.78
CA ARG A 39 -12.10 -9.32 21.29
C ARG A 39 -10.86 -8.50 20.93
N ARG A 40 -9.83 -8.54 21.77
CA ARG A 40 -8.56 -7.85 21.51
C ARG A 40 -7.87 -8.36 20.25
N LEU A 41 -7.88 -9.67 20.02
CA LEU A 41 -7.33 -10.29 18.81
C LEU A 41 -8.09 -9.84 17.56
N LEU A 42 -9.43 -9.86 17.60
CA LEU A 42 -10.27 -9.44 16.47
C LEU A 42 -10.08 -7.96 16.14
N VAL A 43 -9.98 -7.09 17.15
CA VAL A 43 -9.70 -5.67 16.93
C VAL A 43 -8.27 -5.48 16.41
N ALA A 44 -7.29 -6.22 16.90
CA ALA A 44 -5.92 -6.14 16.39
C ALA A 44 -5.79 -6.55 14.92
N GLN A 45 -6.56 -7.56 14.49
CA GLN A 45 -6.56 -8.06 13.10
C GLN A 45 -6.93 -7.00 12.06
N ILE A 46 -7.75 -6.03 12.44
CA ILE A 46 -8.24 -4.98 11.54
C ILE A 46 -7.44 -3.67 11.64
N VAL A 47 -6.41 -3.63 12.49
CA VAL A 47 -5.47 -2.49 12.57
C VAL A 47 -4.48 -2.61 11.41
N VAL A 48 -4.66 -1.76 10.42
CA VAL A 48 -3.76 -1.57 9.28
C VAL A 48 -3.54 -0.08 9.05
N ASP A 49 -2.55 0.29 8.25
CA ASP A 49 -2.15 1.70 8.07
C ASP A 49 -3.35 2.59 7.68
N GLU A 50 -4.22 2.08 6.80
CA GLU A 50 -5.39 2.79 6.29
C GLU A 50 -6.49 2.94 7.35
N SER A 51 -6.85 1.86 8.04
CA SER A 51 -7.87 1.91 9.09
C SER A 51 -7.42 2.77 10.27
N TRP A 52 -6.14 2.67 10.64
CA TRP A 52 -5.53 3.51 11.66
C TRP A 52 -5.48 4.99 11.26
N ALA A 53 -5.11 5.29 10.01
CA ALA A 53 -5.07 6.66 9.51
C ALA A 53 -6.46 7.33 9.51
N VAL A 54 -7.51 6.57 9.19
CA VAL A 54 -8.91 7.04 9.24
C VAL A 54 -9.41 7.21 10.68
N ALA A 55 -9.01 6.31 11.57
CA ALA A 55 -9.43 6.32 12.96
C ALA A 55 -8.71 7.34 13.83
N ARG A 56 -7.51 7.77 13.43
CA ARG A 56 -6.70 8.70 14.22
C ARG A 56 -7.30 10.11 14.22
N THR A 57 -7.53 10.63 15.41
CA THR A 57 -8.03 11.98 15.68
C THR A 57 -6.99 12.77 16.51
N ARG A 58 -7.29 14.04 16.86
CA ARG A 58 -6.43 14.83 17.76
C ARG A 58 -6.41 14.28 19.19
N ASP A 59 -7.49 13.64 19.61
CA ASP A 59 -7.72 13.24 21.00
C ASP A 59 -7.44 11.74 21.24
N GLY A 60 -7.03 11.00 20.20
CA GLY A 60 -6.78 9.56 20.26
C GLY A 60 -7.28 8.82 19.03
N VAL A 61 -7.60 7.53 19.19
CA VAL A 61 -8.13 6.67 18.14
C VAL A 61 -9.64 6.48 18.34
N ASP A 62 -10.43 6.77 17.30
CA ASP A 62 -11.86 6.48 17.30
C ASP A 62 -12.08 5.00 16.95
N ALA A 63 -12.52 4.21 17.94
CA ALA A 63 -12.74 2.78 17.77
C ALA A 63 -13.84 2.44 16.73
N GLY A 64 -14.86 3.28 16.59
CA GLY A 64 -15.92 3.07 15.61
C GLY A 64 -15.41 3.24 14.18
N ARG A 65 -14.60 4.28 13.94
CA ARG A 65 -13.92 4.51 12.65
C ARG A 65 -12.91 3.42 12.33
N LEU A 66 -12.15 2.96 13.33
CA LEU A 66 -11.20 1.86 13.18
C LEU A 66 -11.91 0.58 12.75
N LEU A 67 -12.99 0.22 13.45
CA LEU A 67 -13.79 -0.97 13.15
C LEU A 67 -14.45 -0.89 11.77
N GLY A 68 -15.07 0.26 11.46
CA GLY A 68 -15.74 0.46 10.17
C GLY A 68 -14.77 0.39 8.99
N ALA A 69 -13.67 1.15 9.05
CA ALA A 69 -12.67 1.14 7.98
C ALA A 69 -11.99 -0.23 7.86
N GLY A 70 -11.63 -0.84 8.99
CA GLY A 70 -11.01 -2.16 9.03
C GLY A 70 -11.89 -3.26 8.45
N LEU A 71 -13.20 -3.25 8.76
CA LEU A 71 -14.15 -4.22 8.21
C LEU A 71 -14.31 -4.07 6.69
N VAL A 72 -14.45 -2.84 6.20
CA VAL A 72 -14.54 -2.58 4.74
C VAL A 72 -13.29 -3.07 4.02
N LEU A 73 -12.11 -2.77 4.55
CA LEU A 73 -10.83 -3.22 3.98
C LEU A 73 -10.70 -4.74 4.02
N TYR A 74 -11.11 -5.38 5.12
CA TYR A 74 -11.08 -6.83 5.25
C TYR A 74 -12.00 -7.50 4.23
N LEU A 75 -13.23 -7.01 4.08
CA LEU A 75 -14.18 -7.54 3.10
C LEU A 75 -13.66 -7.33 1.66
N ALA A 76 -13.10 -6.16 1.35
CA ALA A 76 -12.48 -5.90 0.05
C ALA A 76 -11.31 -6.86 -0.22
N TRP A 77 -10.48 -7.13 0.80
CA TRP A 77 -9.38 -8.07 0.70
C TRP A 77 -9.84 -9.51 0.44
N VAL A 78 -10.81 -9.99 1.22
CA VAL A 78 -11.37 -11.35 1.07
C VAL A 78 -12.05 -11.49 -0.29
N ALA A 79 -12.88 -10.52 -0.68
CA ALA A 79 -13.54 -10.52 -1.97
C ALA A 79 -12.55 -10.47 -3.13
N GLY A 80 -11.51 -9.63 -3.05
CA GLY A 80 -10.45 -9.53 -4.05
C GLY A 80 -9.65 -10.84 -4.18
N THR A 81 -9.36 -11.49 -3.06
CA THR A 81 -8.65 -12.78 -3.06
C THR A 81 -9.52 -13.90 -3.64
N ALA A 82 -10.80 -13.96 -3.26
CA ALA A 82 -11.75 -14.92 -3.82
C ALA A 82 -11.93 -14.70 -5.32
N ALA A 83 -12.11 -13.45 -5.76
CA ALA A 83 -12.19 -13.09 -7.17
C ALA A 83 -10.91 -13.49 -7.92
N GLY A 84 -9.73 -13.21 -7.34
CA GLY A 84 -8.44 -13.60 -7.91
C GLY A 84 -8.32 -15.11 -8.09
N LEU A 85 -8.75 -15.90 -7.10
CA LEU A 85 -8.76 -17.36 -7.19
C LEU A 85 -9.70 -17.87 -8.28
N LEU A 86 -10.93 -17.33 -8.34
CA LEU A 86 -11.94 -17.74 -9.33
C LEU A 86 -11.55 -17.34 -10.75
N LEU A 87 -10.86 -16.23 -10.91
CA LEU A 87 -10.44 -15.69 -12.20
C LEU A 87 -9.05 -16.17 -12.64
N ALA A 88 -8.28 -16.84 -11.77
CA ALA A 88 -6.90 -17.26 -12.05
C ALA A 88 -6.78 -18.16 -13.29
N GLY A 89 -7.78 -18.99 -13.58
CA GLY A 89 -7.78 -19.88 -14.76
C GLY A 89 -8.32 -19.25 -16.04
N VAL A 90 -8.89 -18.04 -15.97
CA VAL A 90 -9.55 -17.36 -17.10
C VAL A 90 -8.76 -16.13 -17.54
N LEU A 91 -8.05 -15.48 -16.61
CA LEU A 91 -7.26 -14.29 -16.90
C LEU A 91 -5.97 -14.63 -17.63
N PRO A 92 -5.55 -13.80 -18.61
CA PRO A 92 -4.22 -13.86 -19.19
C PRO A 92 -3.12 -13.75 -18.13
N GLU A 93 -1.92 -14.18 -18.51
CA GLU A 93 -0.71 -14.07 -17.67
C GLU A 93 -0.63 -12.69 -17.00
N PRO A 94 -0.48 -12.60 -15.66
CA PRO A 94 -0.57 -11.34 -14.90
C PRO A 94 0.34 -10.22 -15.42
N GLN A 95 1.49 -10.60 -16.00
CA GLN A 95 2.47 -9.70 -16.60
C GLN A 95 1.90 -8.97 -17.83
N THR A 96 1.04 -9.62 -18.60
CA THR A 96 0.38 -9.02 -19.77
C THR A 96 -0.67 -7.99 -19.37
N LEU A 97 -1.25 -8.15 -18.17
CA LEU A 97 -2.19 -7.21 -17.57
C LEU A 97 -1.49 -6.05 -16.83
N GLY A 98 -0.15 -6.07 -16.75
CA GLY A 98 0.63 -5.09 -15.99
C GLY A 98 0.45 -5.21 -14.47
N LEU A 99 0.02 -6.37 -13.96
CA LEU A 99 -0.18 -6.58 -12.53
C LEU A 99 1.15 -6.64 -11.75
N ASP A 100 2.26 -6.93 -12.43
CA ASP A 100 3.63 -6.80 -11.91
C ASP A 100 3.98 -5.34 -11.56
N ALA A 101 3.31 -4.38 -12.18
CA ALA A 101 3.45 -2.96 -11.91
C ALA A 101 2.48 -2.39 -10.86
N ALA A 102 1.50 -3.18 -10.42
CA ALA A 102 0.41 -2.68 -9.59
C ALA A 102 0.91 -2.10 -8.25
N PHE A 103 1.83 -2.79 -7.57
CA PHE A 103 2.37 -2.33 -6.28
C PHE A 103 3.21 -1.05 -6.41
N PRO A 104 4.20 -0.96 -7.31
CA PRO A 104 4.93 0.30 -7.53
C PRO A 104 4.02 1.46 -7.94
N ALA A 105 3.00 1.20 -8.78
CA ALA A 105 2.04 2.23 -9.20
C ALA A 105 1.19 2.72 -8.01
N LEU A 106 0.72 1.81 -7.15
CA LEU A 106 0.00 2.16 -5.93
C LEU A 106 0.86 3.03 -4.99
N PHE A 107 2.11 2.65 -4.75
CA PHE A 107 3.02 3.45 -3.92
C PHE A 107 3.27 4.83 -4.53
N LEU A 108 3.44 4.93 -5.84
CA LEU A 108 3.59 6.21 -6.52
C LEU A 108 2.34 7.08 -6.35
N ALA A 109 1.15 6.49 -6.51
CA ALA A 109 -0.12 7.19 -6.30
C ALA A 109 -0.26 7.70 -4.87
N LEU A 110 0.07 6.88 -3.86
CA LEU A 110 0.07 7.27 -2.45
C LEU A 110 1.10 8.37 -2.16
N LEU A 111 2.30 8.30 -2.75
CA LEU A 111 3.33 9.33 -2.62
C LEU A 111 2.82 10.68 -3.17
N VAL A 112 2.23 10.67 -4.36
CA VAL A 112 1.67 11.88 -4.98
C VAL A 112 0.53 12.46 -4.13
N ALA A 113 -0.39 11.62 -3.64
CA ALA A 113 -1.47 12.04 -2.75
C ALA A 113 -0.94 12.62 -1.43
N GLY A 114 0.07 11.99 -0.82
CA GLY A 114 0.69 12.43 0.42
C GLY A 114 1.43 13.76 0.28
N VAL A 115 2.14 13.97 -0.84
CA VAL A 115 2.81 15.24 -1.13
C VAL A 115 1.79 16.35 -1.37
N ARG A 116 0.71 16.09 -2.12
CA ARG A 116 -0.38 17.06 -2.33
C ARG A 116 -1.02 17.54 -1.03
N ASN A 117 -1.11 16.66 -0.03
CA ASN A 117 -1.76 16.97 1.24
C ASN A 117 -0.84 17.68 2.26
N ARG A 118 0.48 17.66 2.05
CA ARG A 118 1.47 18.27 2.97
C ARG A 118 2.28 19.43 2.40
N ALA A 119 2.27 19.63 1.09
CA ALA A 119 3.05 20.69 0.44
C ALA A 119 2.16 21.58 -0.45
N ALA A 120 2.03 22.84 -0.02
CA ALA A 120 1.81 23.97 -0.92
C ALA A 120 2.87 23.98 -2.06
N PRO A 121 2.64 24.68 -3.19
CA PRO A 121 2.89 24.25 -4.58
C PRO A 121 4.35 24.27 -5.08
N ARG A 122 5.32 23.72 -4.32
CA ARG A 122 6.75 23.73 -4.72
C ARG A 122 7.27 22.46 -5.39
N LEU A 123 6.49 21.38 -5.43
CA LEU A 123 6.86 20.14 -6.13
C LEU A 123 6.19 20.02 -7.52
N ARG A 124 6.03 21.13 -8.25
CA ARG A 124 5.56 21.12 -9.64
C ARG A 124 6.70 21.13 -10.66
N SER A 125 7.94 21.33 -10.23
CA SER A 125 9.09 21.59 -11.12
C SER A 125 10.02 20.40 -11.39
N ALA A 126 9.88 19.26 -10.70
CA ALA A 126 10.79 18.12 -10.92
C ALA A 126 10.38 17.16 -12.06
N ALA A 127 9.16 17.30 -12.61
CA ALA A 127 8.62 16.36 -13.58
C ALA A 127 9.15 16.46 -15.04
N PRO A 128 9.64 17.58 -15.59
CA PRO A 128 10.00 17.59 -17.02
C PRO A 128 11.42 17.08 -17.31
N ALA A 129 12.30 16.98 -16.31
CA ALA A 129 13.72 16.65 -16.55
C ALA A 129 13.97 15.18 -16.94
N TRP A 130 13.15 14.24 -16.46
CA TRP A 130 13.34 12.81 -16.77
C TRP A 130 12.95 12.45 -18.22
N ARG A 131 12.15 13.31 -18.88
CA ARG A 131 11.67 13.07 -20.25
C ARG A 131 12.79 13.11 -21.30
N TRP A 132 13.93 13.74 -20.98
CA TRP A 132 15.00 14.03 -21.94
C TRP A 132 16.24 13.13 -21.86
N ARG A 133 16.40 12.33 -20.80
CA ARG A 133 17.47 11.32 -20.72
C ARG A 133 16.87 9.91 -20.73
N ARG A 134 16.51 9.43 -21.92
CA ARG A 134 16.37 7.98 -22.14
C ARG A 134 17.74 7.43 -22.53
N PRO A 135 18.43 6.65 -21.69
CA PRO A 135 19.54 5.83 -22.18
C PRO A 135 18.96 4.83 -23.19
N ARG A 136 19.59 4.73 -24.36
CA ARG A 136 19.19 3.89 -25.50
C ARG A 136 19.30 2.37 -25.24
N CYS A 137 19.52 1.97 -23.99
CA CYS A 137 19.84 0.59 -23.61
C CYS A 137 18.72 -0.14 -22.86
N CYS A 138 17.55 0.47 -22.63
CA CYS A 138 16.44 -0.26 -21.99
C CYS A 138 15.56 -0.97 -23.05
N PRO A 139 15.27 -2.27 -22.88
CA PRO A 139 14.22 -2.97 -23.65
C PRO A 139 12.86 -2.24 -23.53
N PRO A 140 11.85 -2.57 -24.37
CA PRO A 140 10.55 -1.88 -24.39
C PRO A 140 10.07 -1.61 -22.96
N ALA A 141 9.83 -0.34 -22.65
CA ALA A 141 9.62 0.16 -21.30
C ALA A 141 8.69 -0.79 -20.52
N PRO A 142 9.13 -1.36 -19.38
CA PRO A 142 8.29 -2.31 -18.66
C PRO A 142 6.96 -1.64 -18.31
N PRO A 143 5.85 -2.39 -18.26
CA PRO A 143 4.49 -1.88 -17.99
C PRO A 143 4.39 -0.97 -16.74
N LEU A 144 5.37 -1.07 -15.85
CA LEU A 144 5.69 -0.14 -14.76
C LEU A 144 5.70 1.34 -15.16
N LEU A 145 6.36 1.69 -16.25
CA LEU A 145 6.50 3.08 -16.69
C LEU A 145 5.22 3.59 -17.35
N THR A 146 4.48 2.75 -18.08
CA THR A 146 3.21 3.15 -18.70
C THR A 146 2.10 3.26 -17.66
N ALA A 147 2.01 2.34 -16.70
CA ALA A 147 1.05 2.41 -15.59
C ALA A 147 1.33 3.62 -14.67
N GLY A 148 2.60 3.88 -14.35
CA GLY A 148 2.99 5.06 -13.56
C GLY A 148 2.64 6.37 -14.26
N LEU A 149 2.84 6.46 -15.58
CA LEU A 149 2.47 7.65 -16.36
C LEU A 149 0.95 7.83 -16.50
N ALA A 150 0.19 6.75 -16.64
CA ALA A 150 -1.27 6.80 -16.68
C ALA A 150 -1.85 7.27 -15.34
N ALA A 151 -1.33 6.77 -14.21
CA ALA A 151 -1.72 7.23 -12.88
C ALA A 151 -1.41 8.72 -12.66
N LEU A 152 -0.25 9.20 -13.13
CA LEU A 152 0.11 10.62 -13.08
C LEU A 152 -0.78 11.49 -13.98
N ALA A 153 -1.23 10.96 -15.13
CA ALA A 153 -2.12 11.67 -16.06
C ALA A 153 -3.56 11.78 -15.53
N VAL A 154 -4.07 10.75 -14.85
CA VAL A 154 -5.41 10.77 -14.22
C VAL A 154 -5.44 11.70 -13.01
N VAL A 155 -4.37 11.74 -12.22
CA VAL A 155 -4.26 12.59 -11.01
C VAL A 155 -3.95 14.06 -11.36
N GLY A 156 -3.47 14.33 -12.57
CA GLY A 156 -3.16 15.68 -13.08
C GLY A 156 -4.36 16.48 -13.60
N ARG A 157 -5.55 15.89 -13.67
CA ARG A 157 -6.83 16.58 -13.91
C ARG A 157 -7.50 16.96 -12.60
#